data_AF-A0A7C6JP25-F1
#
_entry.id   AF-A0A7C6JP25-F1
#
_cell.length_a   1.000
_cell.length_b   1.000
_cell.length_c   1.000
_cell.angle_alpha   90.00
_cell.angle_beta   90.00
_cell.angle_gamma   90.00
#
_symmetry.space_group_name_H-M   'P 1'
#
loop_
_entity.id
_entity.type
_entity.pdbx_description
1 polymer ?
#
loop_
_entity_poly.entity_id
_entity_poly.type
_entity_poly.pdbx_seq_one_letter_code
_entity_poly.pdbx_strand_id
1 'polypeptide(L)'
;MFIDSTHEWQTGVDYASIVGLVDRSQARQAGASIQANYSRDGNVVTFKATVTNSSGVLLSAANNAAVHAIVYEDYQAQKTSRIGRGSAKTNISYLADGATDTYIITMEVENVVNWANTHYIVLVDYKTVDTKATGKYDQPQAVIATPGDVTPPLPFYIDPEEYNFTISARDQELPTGEFTVNLSAGKTWTAESNVEWMTIEPASGAHGDTITVSFDKTKLVEGLNKGMVVVSENGSTRQRAGLVNITFVIPPPPNFKVLPVSLVYTIRHDDPPGPTAGIRISGDTPQTWTAEASHNWIVLGATSGNVPGTLVVNFDRTKLAPGINEGTIIVRDGEDYHEKTVTVKITYIPEGGQEPVYNLFLPLVYIND
;
A
#
# COMPACT_ATOMS: atom_id res chain seq x y z
N MET A 1 -35.35 25.30 0.77
CA MET A 1 -34.35 25.59 -0.29
C MET A 1 -33.05 25.94 0.42
N PHE A 2 -31.94 25.45 -0.12
CA PHE A 2 -30.61 25.49 0.47
C PHE A 2 -29.72 26.33 -0.44
N ILE A 3 -28.74 27.02 0.14
CA ILE A 3 -27.74 27.78 -0.60
C ILE A 3 -26.37 27.28 -0.16
N ASP A 4 -25.51 27.06 -1.15
CA ASP A 4 -24.13 26.61 -1.01
C ASP A 4 -23.21 27.68 -1.56
N SER A 5 -22.21 28.09 -0.78
CA SER A 5 -21.12 28.92 -1.29
C SER A 5 -19.90 28.11 -1.69
N THR A 6 -20.01 26.79 -1.73
CA THR A 6 -18.93 25.79 -1.90
C THR A 6 -17.93 25.75 -0.74
N HIS A 7 -18.17 26.51 0.34
CA HIS A 7 -17.38 26.53 1.57
C HIS A 7 -18.29 26.36 2.79
N GLU A 8 -19.30 27.23 2.85
CA GLU A 8 -20.38 27.21 3.83
C GLU A 8 -21.69 26.86 3.15
N TRP A 9 -22.61 26.35 3.96
CA TRP A 9 -23.98 26.18 3.54
C TRP A 9 -24.94 26.66 4.61
N GLN A 10 -26.13 27.07 4.17
CA GLN A 10 -27.19 27.47 5.08
C GLN A 10 -28.56 27.17 4.50
N THR A 11 -29.56 27.14 5.39
CA THR A 11 -30.97 27.07 5.03
C THR A 11 -31.59 28.46 5.12
N GLY A 12 -32.37 28.86 4.13
CA GLY A 12 -32.98 30.19 4.04
C GLY A 12 -32.67 30.84 2.70
N VAL A 13 -33.69 31.36 2.02
CA VAL A 13 -33.60 31.92 0.65
C VAL A 13 -34.22 33.30 0.53
N ASP A 14 -34.45 33.95 1.67
CA ASP A 14 -34.71 35.38 1.65
C ASP A 14 -33.44 36.13 1.22
N TYR A 15 -33.64 37.33 0.69
CA TYR A 15 -32.58 38.14 0.12
C TYR A 15 -31.46 38.45 1.12
N ALA A 16 -31.78 38.71 2.39
CA ALA A 16 -30.78 39.04 3.40
C ALA A 16 -29.90 37.84 3.73
N SER A 17 -30.49 36.64 3.82
CA SER A 17 -29.73 35.39 3.96
C SER A 17 -28.78 35.17 2.78
N ILE A 18 -29.23 35.38 1.54
CA ILE A 18 -28.40 35.23 0.34
C ILE A 18 -27.22 36.22 0.36
N VAL A 19 -27.51 37.51 0.57
CA VAL A 19 -26.48 38.56 0.61
C VAL A 19 -25.47 38.28 1.72
N GLY A 20 -25.92 37.94 2.92
CA GLY A 20 -25.02 37.63 4.03
C GLY A 20 -24.12 36.42 3.76
N LEU A 21 -24.59 35.40 3.02
CA LEU A 21 -23.75 34.29 2.60
C LEU A 21 -22.70 34.72 1.56
N VAL A 22 -23.11 35.54 0.59
CA VAL A 22 -22.20 36.10 -0.44
C VAL A 22 -21.11 36.94 0.22
N ASP A 23 -21.47 37.85 1.13
CA ASP A 23 -20.52 38.73 1.82
C ASP A 23 -19.48 37.95 2.62
N ARG A 24 -19.90 36.93 3.39
CA ARG A 24 -18.96 36.05 4.11
C ARG A 24 -18.05 35.28 3.17
N SER A 25 -18.59 34.82 2.04
CA SER A 25 -17.83 34.06 1.05
C SER A 25 -16.79 34.94 0.34
N GLN A 26 -17.11 36.21 0.07
CA GLN A 26 -16.19 37.18 -0.53
C GLN A 26 -15.13 37.69 0.48
N ALA A 27 -15.46 37.73 1.76
CA ALA A 27 -14.51 38.12 2.82
C ALA A 27 -13.47 37.04 3.16
N ARG A 28 -13.68 35.81 2.67
CA ARG A 28 -12.78 34.69 2.90
C ARG A 28 -11.40 34.96 2.27
N GLN A 29 -10.34 34.69 3.03
CA GLN A 29 -8.99 34.68 2.48
C GLN A 29 -8.88 33.60 1.40
N ALA A 30 -8.36 33.98 0.23
CA ALA A 30 -8.17 33.07 -0.88
C ALA A 30 -7.19 31.94 -0.51
N GLY A 31 -7.60 30.70 -0.76
CA GLY A 31 -6.74 29.51 -0.60
C GLY A 31 -5.96 29.17 -1.88
N ALA A 32 -6.12 29.95 -2.94
CA ALA A 32 -5.32 29.86 -4.15
C ALA A 32 -5.31 31.22 -4.87
N SER A 33 -4.32 31.42 -5.74
CA SER A 33 -4.36 32.48 -6.74
C SER A 33 -4.56 31.87 -8.12
N ILE A 34 -5.37 32.50 -8.97
CA ILE A 34 -5.65 32.04 -10.34
C ILE A 34 -5.47 33.22 -11.28
N GLN A 35 -4.65 33.04 -12.32
CA GLN A 35 -4.62 33.90 -13.50
C GLN A 35 -5.21 33.09 -14.66
N ALA A 36 -6.26 33.61 -15.30
CA ALA A 36 -6.99 32.87 -16.32
C ALA A 36 -7.17 33.68 -17.61
N ASN A 37 -6.78 33.07 -18.73
CA ASN A 37 -7.07 33.54 -20.06
C ASN A 37 -7.96 32.55 -20.80
N TYR A 38 -8.73 33.04 -21.77
CA TYR A 38 -9.43 32.19 -22.72
C TYR A 38 -9.25 32.65 -24.17
N SER A 39 -9.40 31.72 -25.10
CA SER A 39 -9.59 31.99 -26.52
C SER A 39 -10.76 31.17 -27.04
N ARG A 40 -11.35 31.64 -28.14
CA ARG A 40 -12.48 30.97 -28.77
C ARG A 40 -12.22 30.82 -30.27
N ASP A 41 -12.44 29.61 -30.76
CA ASP A 41 -12.50 29.28 -32.19
C ASP A 41 -13.83 28.58 -32.49
N GLY A 42 -14.73 29.28 -33.20
CA GLY A 42 -16.10 28.81 -33.39
C GLY A 42 -16.82 28.56 -32.06
N ASN A 43 -17.23 27.31 -31.84
CA ASN A 43 -17.87 26.83 -30.62
C ASN A 43 -16.89 26.23 -29.60
N VAL A 44 -15.60 26.18 -29.92
CA VAL A 44 -14.58 25.65 -29.02
C VAL A 44 -14.00 26.81 -28.22
N VAL A 45 -14.03 26.67 -26.89
CA VAL A 45 -13.41 27.61 -25.96
C VAL A 45 -12.27 26.87 -25.26
N THR A 46 -11.07 27.46 -25.32
CA THR A 46 -9.91 26.99 -24.60
C THR A 46 -9.57 27.98 -23.50
N PHE A 47 -9.28 27.47 -22.32
CA PHE A 47 -8.84 28.21 -21.15
C PHE A 47 -7.40 27.84 -20.81
N LYS A 48 -6.62 28.84 -20.40
CA LYS A 48 -5.33 28.66 -19.74
C LYS A 48 -5.43 29.25 -18.34
N ALA A 49 -5.22 28.42 -17.34
CA ALA A 49 -5.29 28.80 -15.93
C ALA A 49 -3.95 28.53 -15.24
N THR A 50 -3.28 29.57 -14.76
CA THR A 50 -2.11 29.45 -13.89
C THR A 50 -2.57 29.55 -12.46
N VAL A 51 -2.36 28.48 -11.69
CA VAL A 51 -2.84 28.33 -10.32
C VAL A 51 -1.65 28.24 -9.37
N THR A 52 -1.62 29.09 -8.35
CA THR A 52 -0.75 28.93 -7.18
C THR A 52 -1.58 28.41 -6.02
N ASN A 53 -1.21 27.26 -5.47
CA ASN A 53 -1.86 26.71 -4.29
C ASN A 53 -1.36 27.43 -3.03
N SER A 54 -2.28 27.90 -2.20
CA SER A 54 -1.98 28.51 -0.91
C SER A 54 -3.01 28.07 0.14
N SER A 55 -3.52 26.84 -0.02
CA SER A 55 -4.61 26.30 0.79
C SER A 55 -4.11 25.62 2.06
N GLY A 56 -2.81 25.39 2.20
CA GLY A 56 -2.21 24.57 3.25
C GLY A 56 -2.41 23.07 3.03
N VAL A 57 -2.98 22.65 1.90
CA VAL A 57 -3.27 21.25 1.57
C VAL A 57 -2.66 20.93 0.21
N LEU A 58 -2.07 19.74 0.08
CA LEU A 58 -1.66 19.21 -1.22
C LEU A 58 -2.90 19.00 -2.11
N LEU A 59 -3.00 19.72 -3.22
CA LEU A 59 -4.03 19.48 -4.23
C LEU A 59 -3.56 18.34 -5.13
N SER A 60 -4.33 17.26 -5.22
CA SER A 60 -3.91 16.05 -5.95
C SER A 60 -5.09 15.17 -6.37
N ALA A 61 -4.79 14.10 -7.09
CA ALA A 61 -5.78 13.07 -7.41
C ALA A 61 -6.42 12.46 -6.13
N ALA A 62 -5.67 12.38 -5.02
CA ALA A 62 -6.14 11.78 -3.78
C ALA A 62 -7.31 12.54 -3.13
N ASN A 63 -7.39 13.86 -3.34
CA ASN A 63 -8.50 14.69 -2.89
C ASN A 63 -9.35 15.21 -4.07
N ASN A 64 -9.32 14.53 -5.22
CA ASN A 64 -10.11 14.89 -6.40
C ASN A 64 -9.99 16.37 -6.79
N ALA A 65 -8.82 16.98 -6.58
CA ALA A 65 -8.62 18.38 -6.88
C ALA A 65 -8.68 18.63 -8.39
N ALA A 66 -9.29 19.74 -8.81
CA ALA A 66 -9.42 20.07 -10.21
C ALA A 66 -9.47 21.58 -10.46
N VAL A 67 -9.08 21.96 -11.68
CA VAL A 67 -9.35 23.29 -12.24
C VAL A 67 -10.54 23.14 -13.18
N HIS A 68 -11.62 23.85 -12.89
CA HIS A 68 -12.83 23.86 -13.71
C HIS A 68 -12.94 25.14 -14.50
N ALA A 69 -13.51 25.04 -15.69
CA ALA A 69 -13.90 26.17 -16.51
C ALA A 69 -15.39 26.08 -16.82
N ILE A 70 -16.09 27.21 -16.75
CA ILE A 70 -17.53 27.34 -16.99
C ILE A 70 -17.77 28.50 -17.95
N VAL A 71 -18.61 28.27 -18.96
CA VAL A 71 -19.14 29.32 -19.82
C VAL A 71 -20.63 29.45 -19.55
N TYR A 72 -21.08 30.67 -19.26
CA TYR A 72 -22.49 31.01 -19.17
C TYR A 72 -22.81 32.23 -20.00
N GLU A 73 -24.08 32.43 -20.35
CA GLU A 73 -24.56 33.55 -21.15
C GLU A 73 -25.69 34.26 -20.43
N ASP A 74 -25.63 35.59 -20.37
CA ASP A 74 -26.77 36.42 -19.97
C ASP A 74 -27.86 36.34 -21.05
N TYR A 75 -28.75 35.37 -20.85
CA TYR A 75 -29.86 35.08 -21.76
C TYR A 75 -31.13 34.74 -20.98
N GLN A 76 -32.20 35.46 -21.29
CA GLN A 76 -33.54 35.16 -20.80
C GLN A 76 -34.48 34.91 -21.99
N ALA A 77 -34.81 33.64 -22.26
CA ALA A 77 -35.96 33.26 -23.08
C ALA A 77 -37.07 32.66 -22.22
N GLN A 78 -38.32 32.95 -22.60
CA GLN A 78 -39.50 32.99 -21.74
C GLN A 78 -39.96 31.69 -21.05
N LYS A 79 -39.21 30.58 -21.04
CA LYS A 79 -39.58 29.38 -20.24
C LYS A 79 -38.44 28.60 -19.60
N THR A 80 -37.16 28.90 -19.89
CA THR A 80 -36.02 28.23 -19.25
C THR A 80 -34.90 29.24 -18.93
N SER A 81 -34.68 29.52 -17.64
CA SER A 81 -33.61 30.39 -17.14
C SER A 81 -32.22 29.73 -17.19
N ARG A 82 -31.95 28.87 -18.19
CA ARG A 82 -30.69 28.12 -18.27
C ARG A 82 -29.61 28.99 -18.92
N ILE A 83 -28.73 29.53 -18.09
CA ILE A 83 -27.65 30.43 -18.51
C ILE A 83 -26.33 29.69 -18.82
N GLY A 84 -26.10 28.49 -18.28
CA GLY A 84 -24.91 27.70 -18.61
C GLY A 84 -24.86 27.26 -20.07
N ARG A 85 -23.67 27.30 -20.68
CA ARG A 85 -23.40 26.94 -22.09
C ARG A 85 -22.39 25.81 -22.23
N GLY A 86 -21.50 25.66 -21.26
CA GLY A 86 -20.58 24.55 -21.19
C GLY A 86 -19.76 24.58 -19.92
N SER A 87 -19.22 23.43 -19.55
CA SER A 87 -18.26 23.31 -18.46
C SER A 87 -17.35 22.13 -18.71
N ALA A 88 -16.08 22.26 -18.40
CA ALA A 88 -15.10 21.18 -18.42
C ALA A 88 -14.08 21.40 -17.30
N LYS A 89 -13.22 20.41 -17.07
CA LYS A 89 -12.20 20.48 -16.05
C LYS A 89 -10.94 19.72 -16.46
N THR A 90 -9.84 20.10 -15.82
CA THR A 90 -8.58 19.34 -15.82
C THR A 90 -8.26 19.00 -14.38
N ASN A 91 -8.00 17.72 -14.10
CA ASN A 91 -7.65 17.28 -12.75
C ASN A 91 -6.25 17.80 -12.38
N ILE A 92 -6.08 18.15 -11.11
CA ILE A 92 -4.78 18.46 -10.52
C ILE A 92 -4.19 17.13 -10.05
N SER A 93 -3.16 16.63 -10.76
CA SER A 93 -2.47 15.42 -10.34
C SER A 93 -1.63 15.66 -9.08
N TYR A 94 -0.86 16.75 -9.06
CA TYR A 94 -0.03 17.18 -7.94
C TYR A 94 0.25 18.69 -7.98
N LEU A 95 -0.14 19.40 -6.92
CA LEU A 95 0.21 20.81 -6.71
C LEU A 95 0.39 21.07 -5.21
N ALA A 96 1.63 21.02 -4.74
CA ALA A 96 1.99 21.26 -3.35
C ALA A 96 1.60 22.67 -2.88
N ASP A 97 1.48 22.87 -1.57
CA ASP A 97 1.26 24.20 -1.02
C ASP A 97 2.44 25.13 -1.36
N GLY A 98 2.14 26.34 -1.82
CA GLY A 98 3.11 27.30 -2.36
C GLY A 98 3.55 27.04 -3.81
N ALA A 99 3.27 25.87 -4.39
CA ALA A 99 3.64 25.56 -5.77
C ALA A 99 2.70 26.23 -6.79
N THR A 100 3.18 26.39 -8.03
CA THR A 100 2.42 26.96 -9.14
C THR A 100 2.48 26.07 -10.37
N ASP A 101 1.35 25.84 -11.03
CA ASP A 101 1.31 25.16 -12.31
C ASP A 101 0.23 25.74 -13.24
N THR A 102 0.28 25.37 -14.51
CA THR A 102 -0.63 25.84 -15.55
C THR A 102 -1.43 24.70 -16.16
N TYR A 103 -2.73 24.91 -16.28
CA TYR A 103 -3.71 23.95 -16.75
C TYR A 103 -4.40 24.47 -18.00
N ILE A 104 -4.53 23.60 -19.00
CA ILE A 104 -5.32 23.87 -20.21
C ILE A 104 -6.63 23.09 -20.11
N ILE A 105 -7.73 23.78 -20.39
CA ILE A 105 -9.08 23.20 -20.38
C ILE A 105 -9.75 23.61 -21.69
N THR A 106 -10.10 22.65 -22.52
CA THR A 106 -10.80 22.89 -23.79
C THR A 106 -12.18 22.27 -23.74
N MET A 107 -13.18 23.01 -24.19
CA MET A 107 -14.56 22.52 -24.28
C MET A 107 -15.23 23.02 -25.54
N GLU A 108 -16.12 22.22 -26.09
CA GLU A 108 -17.14 22.70 -27.03
C GLU A 108 -18.33 23.22 -26.22
N VAL A 109 -18.80 24.42 -26.55
CA VAL A 109 -19.98 25.01 -25.91
C VAL A 109 -21.14 25.03 -26.89
N GLU A 110 -22.35 24.80 -26.37
CA GLU A 110 -23.54 24.64 -27.18
C GLU A 110 -24.57 25.73 -26.90
N ASN A 111 -25.47 25.95 -27.87
CA ASN A 111 -26.67 26.78 -27.71
C ASN A 111 -26.38 28.23 -27.24
N VAL A 112 -25.21 28.77 -27.58
CA VAL A 112 -24.89 30.19 -27.37
C VAL A 112 -25.69 31.02 -28.36
N VAL A 113 -26.51 31.95 -27.85
CA VAL A 113 -27.37 32.79 -28.70
C VAL A 113 -26.61 34.04 -29.15
N ASN A 114 -25.95 34.72 -28.20
CA ASN A 114 -25.12 35.88 -28.44
C ASN A 114 -23.82 35.77 -27.65
N TRP A 115 -22.72 35.58 -28.37
CA TRP A 115 -21.38 35.52 -27.79
C TRP A 115 -20.95 36.78 -27.03
N ALA A 116 -21.50 37.95 -27.37
CA ALA A 116 -21.22 39.18 -26.63
C ALA A 116 -21.77 39.16 -25.18
N ASN A 117 -22.71 38.26 -24.89
CA ASN A 117 -23.32 38.09 -23.57
C ASN A 117 -22.69 36.93 -22.78
N THR A 118 -21.60 36.34 -23.28
CA THR A 118 -20.96 35.20 -22.62
C THR A 118 -19.93 35.62 -21.57
N HIS A 119 -19.86 34.83 -20.51
CA HIS A 119 -18.98 34.99 -19.37
C HIS A 119 -18.21 33.69 -19.15
N TYR A 120 -16.96 33.84 -18.68
CA TYR A 120 -15.96 32.79 -18.65
C TYR A 120 -15.39 32.72 -17.24
N ILE A 121 -15.70 31.68 -16.49
CA ILE A 121 -15.24 31.50 -15.10
C ILE A 121 -14.24 30.35 -15.07
N VAL A 122 -13.16 30.54 -14.32
CA VAL A 122 -12.26 29.47 -13.90
C VAL A 122 -12.24 29.38 -12.39
N LEU A 123 -12.32 28.18 -11.84
CA LEU A 123 -12.24 27.94 -10.40
C LEU A 123 -11.40 26.71 -10.10
N VAL A 124 -10.89 26.65 -8.88
CA VAL A 124 -10.22 25.47 -8.34
C VAL A 124 -11.09 24.91 -7.23
N ASP A 125 -11.21 23.59 -7.15
CA ASP A 125 -11.81 22.91 -6.01
C ASP A 125 -11.00 21.69 -5.59
N TYR A 126 -11.29 21.19 -4.40
CA TYR A 126 -10.82 19.91 -3.92
C TYR A 126 -11.80 19.32 -2.90
N LYS A 127 -11.80 18.00 -2.78
CA LYS A 127 -12.58 17.28 -1.79
C LYS A 127 -11.89 17.37 -0.43
N THR A 128 -12.51 18.07 0.50
CA THR A 128 -12.14 18.01 1.93
C THR A 128 -12.47 16.63 2.50
N VAL A 129 -11.78 16.24 3.58
CA VAL A 129 -11.85 14.92 4.28
C VAL A 129 -13.04 13.99 3.99
N ASP A 130 -12.70 12.70 3.89
CA ASP A 130 -13.50 11.58 3.39
C ASP A 130 -14.67 11.16 4.30
N THR A 131 -15.64 12.05 4.53
CA THR A 131 -16.71 11.80 5.52
C THR A 131 -18.01 11.24 4.95
N LYS A 132 -18.23 11.19 3.63
CA LYS A 132 -19.42 10.56 2.99
C LYS A 132 -19.14 10.12 1.54
N ALA A 133 -19.93 9.16 1.03
CA ALA A 133 -19.89 8.68 -0.36
C ALA A 133 -20.04 9.81 -1.42
N THR A 134 -20.68 10.92 -1.03
CA THR A 134 -20.60 12.23 -1.69
C THR A 134 -19.73 13.16 -0.83
N GLY A 135 -18.52 13.49 -1.29
CA GLY A 135 -17.55 14.28 -0.51
C GLY A 135 -17.95 15.75 -0.35
N LYS A 136 -17.51 16.40 0.74
CA LYS A 136 -17.56 17.85 0.88
C LYS A 136 -16.43 18.45 0.07
N TYR A 137 -16.75 19.33 -0.87
CA TYR A 137 -15.74 20.11 -1.60
C TYR A 137 -15.53 21.46 -0.93
N ASP A 138 -14.33 22.00 -1.13
CA ASP A 138 -13.99 23.38 -0.82
C ASP A 138 -13.44 24.03 -2.08
N GLN A 139 -13.79 25.30 -2.32
CA GLN A 139 -13.35 26.07 -3.48
C GLN A 139 -12.36 27.16 -3.03
N PRO A 140 -11.03 26.95 -3.18
CA PRO A 140 -10.04 27.92 -2.74
C PRO A 140 -10.11 29.27 -3.43
N GLN A 141 -10.53 29.31 -4.70
CA GLN A 141 -10.62 30.53 -5.50
C GLN A 141 -11.44 30.33 -6.79
N ALA A 142 -12.03 31.41 -7.29
CA ALA A 142 -12.61 31.52 -8.63
C ALA A 142 -12.31 32.90 -9.25
N VAL A 143 -12.10 32.96 -10.56
CA VAL A 143 -11.82 34.19 -11.30
C VAL A 143 -12.58 34.23 -12.62
N ILE A 144 -12.86 35.44 -13.11
CA ILE A 144 -13.34 35.65 -14.47
C ILE A 144 -12.12 35.62 -15.41
N ALA A 145 -12.14 34.72 -16.39
CA ALA A 145 -11.10 34.65 -17.40
C ALA A 145 -11.24 35.79 -18.41
N THR A 146 -10.10 36.29 -18.91
CA THR A 146 -10.06 37.36 -19.91
C THR A 146 -9.57 36.84 -21.26
N PRO A 147 -9.97 37.44 -22.41
CA PRO A 147 -9.42 37.05 -23.70
C PRO A 147 -7.90 37.14 -23.71
N GLY A 148 -7.20 36.11 -24.19
CA GLY A 148 -5.73 36.12 -24.18
C GLY A 148 -5.07 34.87 -24.74
N ASP A 149 -3.77 34.75 -24.46
CA ASP A 149 -2.96 33.61 -24.88
C ASP A 149 -3.36 32.34 -24.11
N VAL A 150 -3.59 31.27 -24.88
CA VAL A 150 -3.91 29.95 -24.36
C VAL A 150 -2.92 28.88 -24.82
N THR A 151 -1.71 29.31 -25.22
CA THR A 151 -0.64 28.37 -25.57
C THR A 151 -0.33 27.46 -24.37
N PRO A 152 -0.36 26.13 -24.56
CA PRO A 152 -0.03 25.18 -23.50
C PRO A 152 1.38 25.41 -22.94
N PRO A 153 1.60 25.16 -21.64
CA PRO A 153 2.94 25.19 -21.07
C PRO A 153 3.80 24.08 -21.69
N LEU A 154 5.11 24.27 -21.60
CA LEU A 154 6.10 23.28 -21.99
C LEU A 154 5.83 21.91 -21.30
N PRO A 155 5.98 20.76 -21.99
CA PRO A 155 5.74 19.45 -21.42
C PRO A 155 6.52 19.23 -20.12
N PHE A 156 5.80 18.76 -19.10
CA PHE A 156 6.38 18.19 -17.89
C PHE A 156 5.41 17.12 -17.40
N TYR A 157 5.82 15.86 -17.44
CA TYR A 157 5.08 14.72 -16.89
C TYR A 157 6.05 13.60 -16.54
N ILE A 158 5.56 12.65 -15.75
CA ILE A 158 6.26 11.43 -15.35
C ILE A 158 5.48 10.24 -15.92
N ASP A 159 6.18 9.22 -16.42
CA ASP A 159 5.55 8.03 -17.01
C ASP A 159 6.22 6.75 -16.49
N PRO A 160 5.47 5.75 -15.99
CA PRO A 160 4.03 5.81 -15.71
C PRO A 160 3.70 6.80 -14.58
N GLU A 161 2.43 7.19 -14.42
CA GLU A 161 2.02 8.05 -13.28
C GLU A 161 1.86 7.27 -11.97
N GLU A 162 1.73 5.94 -12.03
CA GLU A 162 1.50 5.08 -10.87
C GLU A 162 2.09 3.67 -11.05
N TYR A 163 2.63 3.13 -9.95
CA TYR A 163 2.90 1.72 -9.77
C TYR A 163 2.07 1.13 -8.63
N ASN A 164 1.61 -0.11 -8.82
CA ASN A 164 0.95 -0.91 -7.80
C ASN A 164 1.71 -2.23 -7.64
N PHE A 165 2.31 -2.44 -6.47
CA PHE A 165 3.05 -3.65 -6.13
C PHE A 165 2.36 -4.44 -5.01
N THR A 166 2.62 -5.74 -4.97
CA THR A 166 2.34 -6.59 -3.81
C THR A 166 3.68 -7.14 -3.33
N ILE A 167 3.98 -6.96 -2.05
CA ILE A 167 5.19 -7.47 -1.41
C ILE A 167 4.79 -8.34 -0.23
N SER A 168 5.36 -9.53 -0.14
CA SER A 168 5.22 -10.44 0.97
C SER A 168 6.41 -10.34 1.92
N ALA A 169 6.15 -10.49 3.22
CA ALA A 169 7.20 -10.64 4.23
C ALA A 169 8.17 -11.80 3.91
N ARG A 170 7.79 -12.75 3.06
CA ARG A 170 8.64 -13.87 2.62
C ARG A 170 9.43 -13.64 1.34
N ASP A 171 9.16 -12.56 0.61
CA ASP A 171 9.85 -12.28 -0.65
C ASP A 171 11.35 -12.09 -0.41
N GLN A 172 12.15 -12.81 -1.19
CA GLN A 172 13.62 -12.75 -1.17
C GLN A 172 14.14 -11.62 -2.06
N GLU A 173 13.45 -11.35 -3.16
CA GLU A 173 13.73 -10.24 -4.07
C GLU A 173 12.50 -9.31 -4.08
N LEU A 174 12.76 -8.01 -4.03
CA LEU A 174 11.71 -7.01 -4.06
C LEU A 174 11.54 -6.49 -5.50
N PRO A 175 10.30 -6.16 -5.91
CA PRO A 175 10.09 -5.53 -7.20
C PRO A 175 10.75 -4.15 -7.22
N THR A 176 11.00 -3.66 -8.44
CA THR A 176 11.45 -2.29 -8.73
C THR A 176 10.48 -1.65 -9.72
N GLY A 177 10.50 -0.32 -9.81
CA GLY A 177 9.77 0.47 -10.79
C GLY A 177 10.65 1.55 -11.37
N GLU A 178 10.36 1.99 -12.59
CA GLU A 178 11.11 3.05 -13.26
C GLU A 178 10.16 4.14 -13.75
N PHE A 179 10.47 5.38 -13.39
CA PHE A 179 9.73 6.54 -13.82
C PHE A 179 10.54 7.34 -14.83
N THR A 180 10.08 7.47 -16.07
CA THR A 180 10.69 8.37 -17.06
C THR A 180 10.22 9.80 -16.84
N VAL A 181 11.16 10.73 -16.69
CA VAL A 181 10.85 12.16 -16.52
C VAL A 181 10.89 12.87 -17.86
N ASN A 182 9.72 13.30 -18.34
CA ASN A 182 9.56 13.96 -19.63
C ASN A 182 9.41 15.47 -19.45
N LEU A 183 10.47 16.21 -19.77
CA LEU A 183 10.49 17.68 -19.78
C LEU A 183 10.57 18.25 -21.21
N SER A 184 10.80 19.55 -21.36
CA SER A 184 11.33 20.10 -22.61
C SER A 184 12.84 19.88 -22.74
N ALA A 185 13.33 19.77 -23.98
CA ALA A 185 14.75 19.58 -24.27
C ALA A 185 15.62 20.64 -23.56
N GLY A 186 16.72 20.19 -22.94
CA GLY A 186 17.66 21.05 -22.20
C GLY A 186 17.24 21.41 -20.77
N LYS A 187 16.06 20.96 -20.30
CA LYS A 187 15.66 21.09 -18.89
C LYS A 187 16.19 19.94 -18.05
N THR A 188 16.39 20.23 -16.76
CA THR A 188 16.82 19.27 -15.74
C THR A 188 15.84 19.24 -14.58
N TRP A 189 15.92 18.20 -13.77
CA TRP A 189 15.05 17.96 -12.64
C TRP A 189 15.81 17.48 -11.41
N THR A 190 15.16 17.61 -10.26
CA THR A 190 15.51 16.95 -8.99
C THR A 190 14.31 16.09 -8.55
N ALA A 191 14.58 15.01 -7.82
CA ALA A 191 13.56 14.11 -7.33
C ALA A 191 13.82 13.70 -5.88
N GLU A 192 12.74 13.43 -5.15
CA GLU A 192 12.78 12.90 -3.78
C GLU A 192 11.62 11.93 -3.54
N SER A 193 11.81 10.99 -2.61
CA SER A 193 10.73 10.15 -2.08
C SER A 193 10.12 10.84 -0.86
N ASN A 194 8.80 10.80 -0.72
CA ASN A 194 8.12 11.38 0.45
C ASN A 194 7.99 10.41 1.65
N VAL A 195 8.51 9.20 1.53
CA VAL A 195 8.36 8.11 2.50
C VAL A 195 9.68 7.39 2.74
N GLU A 196 9.87 6.88 3.96
CA GLU A 196 11.14 6.25 4.37
C GLU A 196 11.33 4.81 3.88
N TRP A 197 10.25 4.13 3.46
CA TRP A 197 10.28 2.75 2.95
C TRP A 197 10.64 2.68 1.46
N MET A 198 10.77 3.81 0.76
CA MET A 198 11.13 3.88 -0.67
C MET A 198 12.36 4.76 -0.86
N THR A 199 13.35 4.22 -1.56
CA THR A 199 14.53 4.95 -2.05
C THR A 199 14.42 5.14 -3.56
N ILE A 200 15.11 6.16 -4.08
CA ILE A 200 15.16 6.47 -5.50
C ILE A 200 16.60 6.70 -5.95
N GLU A 201 16.90 6.37 -7.21
CA GLU A 201 18.17 6.73 -7.85
C GLU A 201 17.95 6.86 -9.38
N PRO A 202 18.47 7.91 -10.04
CA PRO A 202 19.14 9.08 -9.47
C PRO A 202 18.16 10.11 -8.88
N ALA A 203 18.64 10.91 -7.93
CA ALA A 203 17.88 12.02 -7.34
C ALA A 203 17.88 13.32 -8.19
N SER A 204 18.54 13.30 -9.35
CA SER A 204 18.52 14.39 -10.33
C SER A 204 18.87 13.87 -11.72
N GLY A 205 18.44 14.59 -12.76
CA GLY A 205 18.67 14.20 -14.14
C GLY A 205 18.17 15.23 -15.15
N ALA A 206 18.06 14.82 -16.41
CA ALA A 206 17.62 15.61 -17.54
C ALA A 206 16.37 15.04 -18.21
N HIS A 207 15.83 15.76 -19.19
CA HIS A 207 14.75 15.25 -20.05
C HIS A 207 15.04 13.83 -20.56
N GLY A 208 14.12 12.90 -20.33
CA GLY A 208 14.17 11.52 -20.80
C GLY A 208 14.89 10.55 -19.86
N ASP A 209 15.58 11.04 -18.83
CA ASP A 209 16.20 10.19 -17.83
C ASP A 209 15.14 9.49 -16.96
N THR A 210 15.49 8.30 -16.46
CA THR A 210 14.63 7.47 -15.61
C THR A 210 15.04 7.54 -14.15
N ILE A 211 14.06 7.47 -13.25
CA ILE A 211 14.24 7.30 -11.81
C ILE A 211 13.84 5.87 -11.45
N THR A 212 14.77 5.08 -10.94
CA THR A 212 14.49 3.74 -10.42
C THR A 212 14.10 3.83 -8.95
N VAL A 213 13.04 3.12 -8.55
CA VAL A 213 12.61 3.02 -7.14
C VAL A 213 13.01 1.69 -6.53
N SER A 214 13.39 1.68 -5.26
CA SER A 214 13.66 0.46 -4.49
C SER A 214 13.02 0.54 -3.12
N PHE A 215 12.75 -0.61 -2.51
CA PHE A 215 11.92 -0.71 -1.32
C PHE A 215 12.67 -1.30 -0.13
N ASP A 216 12.41 -0.75 1.06
CA ASP A 216 12.86 -1.28 2.33
C ASP A 216 11.69 -1.97 3.03
N LYS A 217 11.62 -3.30 2.88
CA LYS A 217 10.54 -4.13 3.42
C LYS A 217 10.42 -4.01 4.95
N THR A 218 11.49 -3.66 5.66
CA THR A 218 11.47 -3.57 7.13
C THR A 218 10.67 -2.38 7.66
N LYS A 219 10.37 -1.40 6.80
CA LYS A 219 9.61 -0.19 7.12
C LYS A 219 8.17 -0.22 6.60
N LEU A 220 7.77 -1.29 5.91
CA LEU A 220 6.40 -1.46 5.44
C LEU A 220 5.49 -1.92 6.60
N VAL A 221 4.28 -1.38 6.63
CA VAL A 221 3.22 -1.80 7.56
C VAL A 221 2.26 -2.74 6.83
N GLU A 222 1.74 -3.77 7.50
CA GLU A 222 0.76 -4.69 6.89
C GLU A 222 -0.43 -3.91 6.28
N GLY A 223 -0.79 -4.25 5.04
CA GLY A 223 -1.82 -3.57 4.27
C GLY A 223 -1.27 -2.59 3.24
N LEU A 224 -2.06 -1.56 2.91
CA LEU A 224 -1.76 -0.61 1.84
C LEU A 224 -0.84 0.52 2.33
N ASN A 225 0.37 0.56 1.79
CA ASN A 225 1.32 1.65 1.96
C ASN A 225 1.28 2.53 0.71
N LYS A 226 1.12 3.84 0.89
CA LYS A 226 1.08 4.82 -0.21
C LYS A 226 2.26 5.77 -0.09
N GLY A 227 2.97 5.96 -1.20
CA GLY A 227 4.12 6.85 -1.31
C GLY A 227 4.13 7.50 -2.69
N MET A 228 5.01 8.47 -2.86
CA MET A 228 5.22 9.15 -4.13
C MET A 228 6.67 9.57 -4.31
N VAL A 229 7.10 9.54 -5.57
CA VAL A 229 8.31 10.18 -6.04
C VAL A 229 7.94 11.57 -6.53
N VAL A 230 8.38 12.61 -5.83
CA VAL A 230 8.14 14.01 -6.19
C VAL A 230 9.30 14.50 -7.04
N VAL A 231 8.99 14.97 -8.24
CA VAL A 231 9.96 15.50 -9.21
C VAL A 231 9.72 16.99 -9.39
N SER A 232 10.77 17.78 -9.26
CA SER A 232 10.75 19.24 -9.43
C SER A 232 11.55 19.66 -10.65
N GLU A 233 10.97 20.49 -11.51
CA GLU A 233 11.67 21.08 -12.66
C GLU A 233 12.62 22.18 -12.18
N ASN A 234 13.91 22.08 -12.52
CA ASN A 234 14.90 23.07 -12.08
C ASN A 234 14.68 24.43 -12.77
N GLY A 235 14.75 25.50 -11.97
CA GLY A 235 14.50 26.87 -12.44
C GLY A 235 13.01 27.20 -12.66
N SER A 236 12.12 26.39 -12.07
CA SER A 236 10.66 26.48 -12.15
C SER A 236 10.07 26.15 -10.77
N THR A 237 8.78 26.42 -10.58
CA THR A 237 8.01 25.98 -9.39
C THR A 237 7.10 24.79 -9.71
N ARG A 238 7.19 24.25 -10.93
CA ARG A 238 6.37 23.11 -11.37
C ARG A 238 6.90 21.82 -10.76
N GLN A 239 5.97 20.94 -10.39
CA GLN A 239 6.28 19.65 -9.79
C GLN A 239 5.37 18.56 -10.37
N ARG A 240 5.86 17.31 -10.41
CA ARG A 240 5.09 16.11 -10.78
C ARG A 240 5.31 15.04 -9.71
N ALA A 241 4.35 14.14 -9.57
CA ALA A 241 4.45 13.03 -8.64
C ALA A 241 4.15 11.71 -9.35
N GLY A 242 5.04 10.73 -9.20
CA GLY A 242 4.77 9.33 -9.53
C GLY A 242 4.29 8.60 -8.29
N LEU A 243 3.12 7.98 -8.34
CA LEU A 243 2.53 7.27 -7.21
C LEU A 243 3.10 5.85 -7.10
N VAL A 244 3.37 5.41 -5.87
CA VAL A 244 3.77 4.03 -5.58
C VAL A 244 2.89 3.50 -4.45
N ASN A 245 2.07 2.50 -4.79
CA ASN A 245 1.23 1.80 -3.85
C ASN A 245 1.78 0.39 -3.63
N ILE A 246 2.03 0.02 -2.38
CA ILE A 246 2.49 -1.32 -2.00
C ILE A 246 1.45 -1.96 -1.09
N THR A 247 0.88 -3.07 -1.54
CA THR A 247 0.13 -3.97 -0.65
C THR A 247 1.12 -4.91 0.01
N PHE A 248 1.42 -4.65 1.28
CA PHE A 248 2.34 -5.47 2.07
C PHE A 248 1.57 -6.55 2.83
N VAL A 249 1.94 -7.81 2.63
CA VAL A 249 1.27 -8.98 3.23
C VAL A 249 2.21 -9.74 4.13
N ILE A 250 1.73 -10.17 5.30
CA ILE A 250 2.46 -11.05 6.21
C ILE A 250 1.77 -12.42 6.17
N PRO A 251 2.32 -13.40 5.44
CA PRO A 251 1.71 -14.73 5.38
C PRO A 251 1.73 -15.41 6.76
N PRO A 252 0.69 -16.18 7.12
CA PRO A 252 0.68 -16.93 8.38
C PRO A 252 1.83 -17.95 8.40
N PRO A 253 2.48 -18.22 9.55
CA PRO A 253 3.54 -19.22 9.66
C PRO A 253 3.14 -20.54 8.97
N PRO A 254 4.06 -21.16 8.21
CA PRO A 254 3.67 -22.26 7.35
C PRO A 254 3.41 -23.52 8.21
N ASN A 255 2.54 -24.42 7.80
CA ASN A 255 2.20 -25.57 8.64
C ASN A 255 3.42 -26.50 8.82
N PHE A 256 3.70 -26.95 10.04
CA PHE A 256 4.75 -27.92 10.34
C PHE A 256 4.39 -28.83 11.52
N LYS A 257 4.38 -30.15 11.29
CA LYS A 257 3.93 -31.18 12.22
C LYS A 257 4.90 -32.36 12.21
N VAL A 258 5.22 -32.82 13.42
CA VAL A 258 6.11 -33.96 13.70
C VAL A 258 5.34 -34.95 14.56
N LEU A 259 5.18 -36.19 14.08
CA LEU A 259 4.43 -37.25 14.76
C LEU A 259 5.13 -38.62 14.62
N PRO A 260 5.21 -39.43 15.68
CA PRO A 260 4.75 -39.15 17.05
C PRO A 260 5.69 -38.18 17.79
N VAL A 261 5.19 -37.54 18.85
CA VAL A 261 5.98 -36.64 19.74
C VAL A 261 6.60 -37.36 20.94
N SER A 262 6.36 -38.66 21.06
CA SER A 262 6.96 -39.52 22.08
C SER A 262 7.25 -40.90 21.51
N LEU A 263 8.46 -41.39 21.77
CA LEU A 263 8.93 -42.72 21.44
C LEU A 263 9.27 -43.44 22.74
N VAL A 264 8.51 -44.50 23.03
CA VAL A 264 8.73 -45.33 24.21
C VAL A 264 8.97 -46.75 23.75
N TYR A 265 10.15 -47.29 24.06
CA TYR A 265 10.52 -48.66 23.70
C TYR A 265 11.16 -49.39 24.88
N THR A 266 10.97 -50.70 24.91
CA THR A 266 11.78 -51.62 25.71
C THR A 266 12.71 -52.36 24.75
N ILE A 267 14.00 -52.35 25.04
CA ILE A 267 15.04 -53.00 24.24
C ILE A 267 15.76 -54.00 25.12
N ARG A 268 15.76 -55.26 24.71
CA ARG A 268 16.56 -56.32 25.32
C ARG A 268 17.86 -56.51 24.57
N HIS A 269 18.89 -56.97 25.27
CA HIS A 269 20.18 -57.25 24.66
C HIS A 269 20.09 -58.29 23.54
N ASP A 270 19.24 -59.30 23.70
CA ASP A 270 19.01 -60.43 22.81
C ASP A 270 17.99 -60.16 21.68
N ASP A 271 17.37 -58.98 21.65
CA ASP A 271 16.47 -58.61 20.55
C ASP A 271 17.22 -58.60 19.19
N PRO A 272 16.58 -58.91 18.06
CA PRO A 272 17.18 -58.72 16.73
C PRO A 272 17.60 -57.26 16.51
N PRO A 273 18.51 -56.90 15.58
CA PRO A 273 18.95 -55.52 15.38
C PRO A 273 17.77 -54.54 15.22
N GLY A 274 17.67 -53.55 16.12
CA GLY A 274 16.57 -52.58 16.18
C GLY A 274 15.55 -52.90 17.27
N PRO A 275 14.98 -51.87 17.92
CA PRO A 275 13.83 -51.23 17.31
C PRO A 275 14.20 -49.99 16.52
N THR A 276 13.47 -49.77 15.43
CA THR A 276 13.49 -48.54 14.66
C THR A 276 12.18 -47.79 14.87
N ALA A 277 12.25 -46.47 14.87
CA ALA A 277 11.09 -45.61 14.92
C ALA A 277 11.01 -44.77 13.65
N GLY A 278 9.79 -44.63 13.10
CA GLY A 278 9.51 -43.68 12.02
C GLY A 278 8.85 -42.44 12.60
N ILE A 279 9.48 -41.28 12.43
CA ILE A 279 8.90 -39.97 12.75
C ILE A 279 8.43 -39.35 11.44
N ARG A 280 7.12 -39.19 11.28
CA ARG A 280 6.51 -38.50 10.14
C ARG A 280 6.63 -37.00 10.33
N ILE A 281 7.17 -36.33 9.32
CA ILE A 281 7.30 -34.88 9.23
C ILE A 281 6.39 -34.43 8.07
N SER A 282 5.45 -33.55 8.37
CA SER A 282 4.45 -33.04 7.43
C SER A 282 4.25 -31.54 7.60
N GLY A 283 3.85 -30.86 6.54
CA GLY A 283 3.80 -29.40 6.50
C GLY A 283 3.48 -28.91 5.09
N ASP A 284 3.65 -27.62 4.84
CA ASP A 284 3.44 -27.05 3.51
C ASP A 284 4.57 -27.48 2.56
N THR A 285 4.32 -27.43 1.25
CA THR A 285 5.32 -27.80 0.23
C THR A 285 5.58 -26.62 -0.70
N PRO A 286 6.84 -26.31 -1.04
CA PRO A 286 8.07 -26.96 -0.57
C PRO A 286 8.48 -26.46 0.82
N GLN A 287 8.88 -27.38 1.70
CA GLN A 287 9.58 -27.08 2.95
C GLN A 287 10.70 -28.10 3.15
N THR A 288 11.71 -27.71 3.89
CA THR A 288 12.76 -28.61 4.39
C THR A 288 12.65 -28.73 5.91
N TRP A 289 13.34 -29.71 6.47
CA TRP A 289 13.47 -29.90 7.91
C TRP A 289 14.90 -30.27 8.28
N THR A 290 15.27 -29.98 9.52
CA THR A 290 16.51 -30.47 10.15
C THR A 290 16.16 -31.21 11.45
N ALA A 291 17.03 -32.13 11.87
CA ALA A 291 16.85 -32.90 13.09
C ALA A 291 18.17 -33.10 13.85
N GLU A 292 18.10 -33.03 15.17
CA GLU A 292 19.22 -33.20 16.08
C GLU A 292 18.81 -34.08 17.26
N ALA A 293 19.70 -34.98 17.66
CA ALA A 293 19.50 -35.83 18.82
C ALA A 293 20.33 -35.35 20.01
N SER A 294 19.71 -35.31 21.18
CA SER A 294 20.37 -34.92 22.45
C SER A 294 21.47 -35.87 22.92
N HIS A 295 21.45 -37.14 22.48
CA HIS A 295 22.36 -38.17 22.94
C HIS A 295 22.82 -39.08 21.80
N ASN A 296 24.05 -39.57 21.91
CA ASN A 296 24.71 -40.39 20.89
C ASN A 296 24.21 -41.85 20.79
N TRP A 297 23.36 -42.29 21.71
CA TRP A 297 22.63 -43.56 21.63
C TRP A 297 21.37 -43.46 20.76
N ILE A 298 20.94 -42.24 20.41
CA ILE A 298 19.89 -41.99 19.40
C ILE A 298 20.59 -41.73 18.07
N VAL A 299 20.39 -42.61 17.09
CA VAL A 299 21.02 -42.52 15.76
C VAL A 299 19.98 -42.16 14.72
N LEU A 300 20.07 -40.94 14.21
CA LEU A 300 19.18 -40.42 13.16
C LEU A 300 19.61 -40.94 11.78
N GLY A 301 18.66 -41.46 11.00
CA GLY A 301 18.91 -41.91 9.61
C GLY A 301 19.16 -40.76 8.63
N ALA A 302 18.75 -39.55 9.00
CA ALA A 302 19.09 -38.31 8.31
C ALA A 302 18.99 -37.14 9.32
N THR A 303 19.81 -36.10 9.13
CA THR A 303 19.75 -34.86 9.92
C THR A 303 19.05 -33.73 9.19
N SER A 304 18.63 -33.94 7.94
CA SER A 304 17.80 -33.02 7.16
C SER A 304 17.01 -33.75 6.07
N GLY A 305 15.99 -33.09 5.52
CA GLY A 305 15.22 -33.60 4.40
C GLY A 305 14.15 -32.64 3.91
N ASN A 306 13.31 -33.12 2.97
CA ASN A 306 12.15 -32.39 2.47
C ASN A 306 10.87 -32.81 3.20
N VAL A 307 9.89 -31.91 3.22
CA VAL A 307 8.52 -32.17 3.69
C VAL A 307 7.62 -32.49 2.47
N PRO A 308 6.76 -33.53 2.53
CA PRO A 308 6.64 -34.51 3.60
C PRO A 308 7.79 -35.52 3.61
N GLY A 309 8.15 -35.99 4.81
CA GLY A 309 9.24 -36.95 5.00
C GLY A 309 8.99 -37.90 6.16
N THR A 310 9.77 -38.98 6.22
CA THR A 310 9.83 -39.87 7.39
C THR A 310 11.27 -39.97 7.85
N LEU A 311 11.55 -39.49 9.06
CA LEU A 311 12.83 -39.64 9.74
C LEU A 311 12.87 -41.01 10.43
N VAL A 312 13.78 -41.88 9.98
CA VAL A 312 14.04 -43.16 10.63
C VAL A 312 15.03 -42.94 11.78
N VAL A 313 14.70 -43.44 12.96
CA VAL A 313 15.52 -43.37 14.17
C VAL A 313 15.90 -44.78 14.60
N ASN A 314 17.18 -44.99 14.87
CA ASN A 314 17.73 -46.22 15.45
C ASN A 314 18.27 -45.93 16.85
N PHE A 315 18.37 -46.97 17.69
CA PHE A 315 18.94 -46.86 19.03
C PHE A 315 20.18 -47.74 19.16
N ASP A 316 21.33 -47.13 19.44
CA ASP A 316 22.61 -47.81 19.60
C ASP A 316 22.71 -48.43 21.00
N ARG A 317 22.47 -49.75 21.04
CA ARG A 317 22.45 -50.55 22.27
C ARG A 317 23.77 -50.53 23.03
N THR A 318 24.89 -50.36 22.34
CA THR A 318 26.22 -50.37 22.97
C THR A 318 26.45 -49.17 23.87
N LYS A 319 25.60 -48.13 23.73
CA LYS A 319 25.67 -46.87 24.47
C LYS A 319 24.52 -46.68 25.46
N LEU A 320 23.60 -47.65 25.58
CA LEU A 320 22.51 -47.61 26.55
C LEU A 320 22.99 -48.08 27.92
N ALA A 321 22.60 -47.36 28.97
CA ALA A 321 22.78 -47.83 30.34
C ALA A 321 21.65 -48.80 30.72
N PRO A 322 21.89 -49.82 31.58
CA PRO A 322 20.81 -50.64 32.13
C PRO A 322 19.71 -49.81 32.79
N GLY A 323 18.44 -50.10 32.49
CA GLY A 323 17.29 -49.36 33.00
C GLY A 323 16.80 -48.25 32.05
N ILE A 324 16.26 -47.17 32.63
CA ILE A 324 15.63 -46.09 31.86
C ILE A 324 16.69 -45.13 31.31
N ASN A 325 16.67 -44.92 29.99
CA ASN A 325 17.43 -43.90 29.28
C ASN A 325 16.45 -42.89 28.68
N GLU A 326 16.66 -41.61 28.96
CA GLU A 326 15.80 -40.52 28.47
C GLU A 326 16.60 -39.59 27.58
N GLY A 327 15.99 -39.18 26.48
CA GLY A 327 16.56 -38.25 25.53
C GLY A 327 15.48 -37.57 24.71
N THR A 328 15.91 -36.65 23.87
CA THR A 328 15.06 -35.91 22.94
C THR A 328 15.66 -35.89 21.54
N ILE A 329 14.77 -35.75 20.56
CA ILE A 329 15.08 -35.38 19.18
C ILE A 329 14.39 -34.04 18.93
N ILE A 330 15.14 -33.04 18.50
CA ILE A 330 14.60 -31.74 18.11
C ILE A 330 14.53 -31.70 16.59
N VAL A 331 13.35 -31.41 16.06
CA VAL A 331 13.10 -31.28 14.62
C VAL A 331 12.65 -29.85 14.32
N ARG A 332 13.32 -29.19 13.38
CA ARG A 332 13.04 -27.80 12.97
C ARG A 332 12.61 -27.75 11.52
N ASP A 333 11.74 -26.81 11.15
CA ASP A 333 11.54 -26.49 9.73
C ASP A 333 12.73 -25.67 9.20
N GLY A 334 12.97 -25.72 7.89
CA GLY A 334 14.17 -25.13 7.29
C GLY A 334 14.21 -23.59 7.30
N GLU A 335 13.10 -22.94 7.62
CA GLU A 335 13.01 -21.48 7.77
C GLU A 335 12.89 -21.06 9.25
N ASP A 336 13.11 -21.99 10.19
CA ASP A 336 13.12 -21.79 11.65
C ASP A 336 11.85 -21.15 12.25
N TYR A 337 10.68 -21.28 11.59
CA TYR A 337 9.40 -20.87 12.17
C TYR A 337 8.89 -21.84 13.24
N HIS A 338 9.35 -23.10 13.21
CA HIS A 338 8.86 -24.18 14.04
C HIS A 338 9.98 -25.03 14.61
N GLU A 339 9.92 -25.26 15.92
CA GLU A 339 10.69 -26.30 16.61
C GLU A 339 9.72 -27.30 17.25
N LYS A 340 9.95 -28.60 17.03
CA LYS A 340 9.18 -29.69 17.63
C LYS A 340 10.11 -30.67 18.33
N THR A 341 9.78 -31.00 19.57
CA THR A 341 10.51 -31.98 20.37
C THR A 341 9.81 -33.33 20.35
N VAL A 342 10.55 -34.38 20.01
CA VAL A 342 10.15 -35.77 20.21
C VAL A 342 10.88 -36.31 21.43
N THR A 343 10.13 -36.69 22.45
CA THR A 343 10.68 -37.32 23.65
C THR A 343 10.99 -38.79 23.37
N VAL A 344 12.11 -39.27 23.90
CA VAL A 344 12.58 -40.64 23.72
C VAL A 344 12.83 -41.25 25.08
N LYS A 345 12.15 -42.35 25.38
CA LYS A 345 12.33 -43.13 26.60
C LYS A 345 12.58 -44.59 26.25
N ILE A 346 13.78 -45.06 26.55
CA ILE A 346 14.20 -46.44 26.29
C ILE A 346 14.41 -47.15 27.61
N THR A 347 13.69 -48.24 27.84
CA THR A 347 14.00 -49.18 28.93
C THR A 347 14.93 -50.25 28.36
N TYR A 348 16.20 -50.21 28.73
CA TYR A 348 17.20 -51.17 28.29
C TYR A 348 17.39 -52.30 29.31
N ILE A 349 17.27 -53.55 28.85
CA ILE A 349 17.44 -54.75 29.66
C ILE A 349 18.71 -55.47 29.19
N PRO A 350 19.77 -55.49 30.01
CA PRO A 350 21.02 -56.15 29.65
C PRO A 350 20.87 -57.68 29.61
N GLU A 351 21.87 -58.38 29.08
CA GLU A 351 21.89 -59.85 29.02
C GLU A 351 21.67 -60.46 30.41
N GLY A 352 20.71 -61.39 30.52
CA GLY A 352 20.33 -62.01 31.80
C GLY A 352 19.56 -61.10 32.77
N GLY A 353 19.22 -59.87 32.38
CA GLY A 353 18.41 -58.94 33.17
C GLY A 353 16.91 -59.28 33.17
N GLN A 354 16.23 -58.97 34.27
CA GLN A 354 14.77 -59.05 34.37
C GLN A 354 14.12 -57.69 34.09
N GLU A 355 12.88 -57.69 33.57
CA GLU A 355 12.11 -56.45 33.41
C GLU A 355 11.95 -55.72 34.76
N PRO A 356 12.09 -54.37 34.78
CA PRO A 356 11.79 -53.63 35.99
C PRO A 356 10.32 -53.86 36.38
N VAL A 357 10.07 -54.19 37.65
CA VAL A 357 8.72 -54.43 38.16
C VAL A 357 7.97 -53.09 38.20
N TYR A 358 7.02 -52.91 37.29
CA TYR A 358 6.10 -51.77 37.33
C TYR A 358 5.05 -52.01 38.41
N ASN A 359 5.26 -51.46 39.60
CA ASN A 359 4.23 -51.49 40.64
C ASN A 359 3.13 -50.47 40.29
N LEU A 360 1.97 -50.96 39.82
CA LEU A 360 0.77 -50.13 39.67
C LEU A 360 0.19 -49.85 41.06
N PHE A 361 0.42 -48.65 41.59
CA PHE A 361 -0.26 -48.19 42.80
C PHE A 361 -1.69 -47.80 42.46
N LEU A 362 -2.65 -48.67 42.78
CA LEU A 362 -4.06 -48.32 42.84
C LEU A 362 -4.37 -47.93 44.29
N PRO A 363 -4.59 -46.63 44.61
CA PRO A 363 -5.02 -46.26 45.95
C PRO A 363 -6.41 -46.87 46.20
N LEU A 364 -6.49 -47.81 47.15
CA LEU A 364 -7.77 -48.36 47.59
C LEU A 364 -8.48 -47.27 48.42
N VAL A 365 -9.54 -46.69 47.87
CA VAL A 365 -10.47 -45.88 48.65
C VAL A 365 -11.46 -46.84 49.31
N TYR A 366 -11.31 -47.09 50.60
CA TYR A 366 -12.34 -47.77 51.39
C TYR A 366 -13.48 -46.78 51.64
N ILE A 367 -14.64 -47.05 51.05
CA ILE A 367 -15.91 -46.45 51.49
C ILE A 367 -16.49 -47.44 52.49
N ASN A 368 -16.54 -47.07 53.77
CA ASN A 368 -17.30 -47.81 54.76
C ASN A 368 -18.78 -47.42 54.60
N ASP A 369 -19.64 -48.41 54.34
CA ASP A 369 -21.10 -48.26 54.27
C ASP A 369 -21.72 -47.79 55.60
#